data_AF-A0A2V6C0T6-F1
#
_entry.id   AF-A0A2V6C0T6-F1
#
_cell.length_a   1.000
_cell.length_b   1.000
_cell.length_c   1.000
_cell.angle_alpha   90.00
_cell.angle_beta   90.00
_cell.angle_gamma   90.00
#
_symmetry.space_group_name_H-M   'P 1'
#
loop_
_entity.id
_entity.type
_entity.pdbx_description
1 polymer ?
#
loop_
_entity_poly.entity_id
_entity_poly.type
_entity_poly.pdbx_seq_one_letter_code
_entity_poly.pdbx_strand_id
1 'polypeptide(L)'
;QWILDNLIAAGKAKPMIVVMTDGHAYSPQFIGMPSTNMISRNITDFERDLLEDVLPLVEANYRARKDAADRAIAGLSMGGGQSLTIGLNHLELFGWVGGFSSFVRDPENAVGKALANPKATNKKLKLLWIACGKEDRLMENSRQFVGVLKKNGVRYDFRETEGNHSWPVWRRYLAEFAPLLFQERM
;
A
#
# COMPACT_ATOMS: atom_id res chain seq x y z
N GLN A 1 11.46 -10.83 16.30
CA GLN A 1 10.56 -11.96 16.06
C GLN A 1 10.05 -11.93 14.62
N TRP A 2 10.00 -13.10 13.98
CA TRP A 2 9.59 -13.34 12.59
C TRP A 2 8.07 -13.28 12.49
N ILE A 3 7.52 -12.27 11.81
CA ILE A 3 6.07 -12.00 11.83
C ILE A 3 5.32 -13.01 10.98
N LEU A 4 5.69 -13.13 9.70
CA LEU A 4 4.95 -13.93 8.73
C LEU A 4 5.07 -15.43 9.01
N ASP A 5 6.25 -15.93 9.37
CA ASP A 5 6.45 -17.34 9.73
C ASP A 5 5.52 -17.75 10.88
N ASN A 6 5.44 -16.93 11.94
CA ASN A 6 4.57 -17.20 13.08
C ASN A 6 3.09 -17.14 12.71
N LEU A 7 2.69 -16.17 11.89
CA LEU A 7 1.30 -16.05 11.45
C LEU A 7 0.87 -17.21 10.56
N ILE A 8 1.75 -17.65 9.65
CA ILE A 8 1.50 -18.78 8.75
C ILE A 8 1.49 -20.08 9.54
N ALA A 9 2.47 -20.31 10.41
CA ALA A 9 2.54 -21.51 11.26
C ALA A 9 1.32 -21.63 12.20
N ALA A 10 0.79 -20.50 12.69
CA ALA A 10 -0.41 -20.46 13.50
C ALA A 10 -1.73 -20.52 12.69
N GLY A 11 -1.67 -20.65 11.36
CA GLY A 11 -2.85 -20.67 10.48
C GLY A 11 -3.62 -19.35 10.40
N LYS A 12 -3.02 -18.25 10.86
CA LYS A 12 -3.65 -16.91 10.90
C LYS A 12 -3.49 -16.15 9.59
N ALA A 13 -2.47 -16.44 8.79
CA ALA A 13 -2.28 -15.88 7.47
C ALA A 13 -2.13 -16.99 6.42
N LYS A 14 -2.63 -16.75 5.21
CA LYS A 14 -2.40 -17.68 4.08
C LYS A 14 -0.90 -17.71 3.74
N PRO A 15 -0.33 -18.88 3.40
CA PRO A 15 1.01 -18.93 2.81
C PRO A 15 1.07 -18.05 1.55
N MET A 16 2.09 -17.20 1.45
CA MET A 16 2.20 -16.20 0.40
C MET A 16 3.67 -15.93 0.04
N ILE A 17 3.90 -15.45 -1.17
CA ILE A 17 5.19 -14.87 -1.59
C ILE A 17 5.17 -13.40 -1.18
N VAL A 18 6.23 -12.94 -0.51
CA VAL A 18 6.42 -11.52 -0.17
C VAL A 18 7.66 -11.01 -0.88
N VAL A 19 7.46 -9.99 -1.71
CA VAL A 19 8.52 -9.32 -2.48
C VAL A 19 8.75 -7.96 -1.85
N MET A 20 10.00 -7.71 -1.42
CA MET A 20 10.41 -6.45 -0.79
C MET A 20 11.42 -5.77 -1.71
N THR A 21 10.97 -4.75 -2.43
CA THR A 21 11.78 -4.00 -3.42
C THR A 21 12.48 -2.81 -2.77
N ASP A 22 13.47 -2.24 -3.46
CA ASP A 22 13.90 -0.87 -3.16
C ASP A 22 12.89 0.11 -3.75
N GLY A 23 12.32 0.97 -2.90
CA GLY A 23 11.30 1.96 -3.29
C GLY A 23 11.88 3.24 -3.90
N HIS A 24 13.21 3.35 -4.04
CA HIS A 24 13.88 4.51 -4.60
C HIS A 24 14.27 4.24 -6.05
N ALA A 25 13.53 4.83 -6.99
CA ALA A 25 13.86 4.77 -8.41
C ALA A 25 15.14 5.56 -8.77
N TYR A 26 15.71 6.28 -7.79
CA TYR A 26 16.93 7.07 -7.92
C TYR A 26 17.86 6.83 -6.73
N SER A 27 19.16 6.92 -6.97
CA SER A 27 20.15 6.86 -5.90
C SER A 27 19.91 7.98 -4.86
N PRO A 28 19.93 7.68 -3.55
CA PRO A 28 19.68 8.64 -2.47
C PRO A 28 20.79 9.67 -2.26
N GLN A 29 21.62 9.94 -3.28
CA GLN A 29 22.73 10.92 -3.25
C GLN A 29 22.26 12.39 -3.09
N PHE A 30 20.96 12.63 -2.95
CA PHE A 30 20.39 13.94 -2.70
C PHE A 30 20.31 14.23 -1.20
N ILE A 31 21.23 15.07 -0.74
CA ILE A 31 21.25 15.64 0.61
C ILE A 31 20.16 16.73 0.68
N GLY A 32 18.93 16.38 1.08
CA GLY A 32 17.85 17.36 1.29
C GLY A 32 16.45 16.76 1.28
N MET A 33 15.45 17.56 1.69
CA MET A 33 14.04 17.17 1.55
C MET A 33 13.68 17.16 0.06
N PRO A 34 13.16 16.05 -0.50
CA PRO A 34 12.91 15.94 -1.93
C PRO A 34 11.87 16.98 -2.38
N SER A 35 12.09 17.58 -3.54
CA SER A 35 11.11 18.49 -4.13
C SER A 35 9.82 17.74 -4.48
N THR A 36 8.73 18.48 -4.62
CA THR A 36 7.42 17.95 -5.02
C THR A 36 7.47 17.17 -6.34
N ASN A 37 8.23 17.67 -7.30
CA ASN A 37 8.46 17.02 -8.58
C ASN A 37 9.24 15.70 -8.39
N MET A 38 10.19 15.67 -7.45
CA MET A 38 10.99 14.47 -7.18
C MET A 38 10.16 13.35 -6.54
N ILE A 39 9.26 13.66 -5.59
CA ILE A 39 8.36 12.66 -4.99
C ILE A 39 7.45 12.06 -6.06
N SER A 40 6.81 12.91 -6.86
CA SER A 40 5.88 12.47 -7.90
C SER A 40 6.60 11.62 -8.95
N ARG A 41 7.79 12.06 -9.37
CA ARG A 41 8.63 11.34 -10.33
C ARG A 41 9.15 10.00 -9.77
N ASN A 42 9.51 9.94 -8.49
CA ASN A 42 9.90 8.69 -7.84
C ASN A 42 8.75 7.67 -7.81
N ILE A 43 7.52 8.11 -7.56
CA ILE A 43 6.35 7.21 -7.62
C ILE A 43 6.17 6.68 -9.05
N THR A 44 6.19 7.55 -10.06
CA THR A 44 6.01 7.14 -11.46
C THR A 44 7.10 6.19 -11.96
N ASP A 45 8.37 6.45 -11.63
CA ASP A 45 9.45 5.59 -12.07
C ASP A 45 9.51 4.28 -11.28
N PHE A 46 9.18 4.29 -9.98
CA PHE A 46 9.01 3.08 -9.20
C PHE A 46 7.81 2.25 -9.66
N GLU A 47 6.72 2.88 -10.07
CA GLU A 47 5.57 2.20 -10.69
C GLU A 47 6.00 1.45 -11.94
N ARG A 48 6.78 2.09 -12.83
CA ARG A 48 7.33 1.43 -14.01
C ARG A 48 8.21 0.23 -13.66
N ASP A 49 9.20 0.42 -12.78
CA ASP A 49 10.07 -0.66 -12.31
C ASP A 49 9.28 -1.82 -11.68
N LEU A 50 8.32 -1.51 -10.82
CA LEU A 50 7.48 -2.51 -10.16
C LEU A 50 6.65 -3.33 -11.17
N LEU A 51 6.02 -2.65 -12.14
CA LEU A 51 5.05 -3.27 -13.04
C LEU A 51 5.68 -3.90 -14.28
N GLU A 52 6.75 -3.31 -14.82
CA GLU A 52 7.39 -3.75 -16.07
C GLU A 52 8.58 -4.69 -15.82
N ASP A 53 9.27 -4.57 -14.67
CA ASP A 53 10.45 -5.37 -14.37
C ASP A 53 10.22 -6.36 -13.24
N VAL A 54 9.89 -5.87 -12.04
CA VAL A 54 9.77 -6.72 -10.84
C VAL A 54 8.67 -7.75 -10.97
N LEU A 55 7.46 -7.33 -11.36
CA LEU A 55 6.32 -8.24 -11.42
C LEU A 55 6.52 -9.36 -12.46
N PRO A 56 6.95 -9.08 -13.71
CA PRO A 56 7.28 -10.13 -14.67
C PRO A 56 8.41 -11.06 -14.20
N LEU A 57 9.46 -10.50 -13.57
CA LEU A 57 10.56 -11.31 -13.03
C LEU A 57 10.07 -12.29 -11.96
N VAL A 58 9.22 -11.82 -11.02
CA VAL A 58 8.66 -12.67 -9.96
C VAL A 58 7.77 -13.76 -10.55
N GLU A 59 6.90 -13.42 -11.51
CA GLU A 59 6.00 -14.38 -12.14
C GLU A 59 6.71 -15.41 -13.02
N ALA A 60 7.88 -15.08 -13.57
CA ALA A 60 8.69 -16.00 -14.35
C ALA A 60 9.49 -16.98 -13.47
N ASN A 61 9.89 -16.55 -12.27
CA ASN A 61 10.80 -17.33 -11.41
C ASN A 61 10.11 -18.00 -10.21
N TYR A 62 8.89 -17.58 -9.88
CA TYR A 62 8.12 -18.12 -8.76
C TYR A 62 6.71 -18.49 -9.20
N ARG A 63 6.09 -19.42 -8.48
CA ARG A 63 4.69 -19.84 -8.71
C ARG A 63 3.70 -18.80 -8.14
N ALA A 64 3.73 -17.60 -8.71
CA ALA A 64 2.86 -16.50 -8.35
C ALA A 64 1.56 -16.53 -9.17
N ARG A 65 0.41 -16.38 -8.50
CA ARG A 65 -0.88 -16.16 -9.18
C ARG A 65 -0.95 -14.73 -9.70
N LYS A 66 -1.61 -14.57 -10.85
CA LYS A 66 -1.56 -13.33 -11.63
C LYS A 66 -2.79 -12.42 -11.48
N ASP A 67 -3.86 -12.95 -10.89
CA ASP A 67 -5.12 -12.23 -10.74
C ASP A 67 -5.05 -11.18 -9.62
N ALA A 68 -5.79 -10.07 -9.79
CA ALA A 68 -5.87 -9.04 -8.75
C ALA A 68 -6.34 -9.59 -7.39
N ALA A 69 -7.20 -10.62 -7.39
CA ALA A 69 -7.66 -11.27 -6.16
C ALA A 69 -6.54 -11.95 -5.37
N ASP A 70 -5.41 -12.26 -6.01
CA ASP A 70 -4.24 -12.93 -5.42
C ASP A 70 -3.01 -12.03 -5.26
N ARG A 71 -3.16 -10.73 -5.54
CA ARG A 71 -2.05 -9.78 -5.47
C ARG A 71 -2.36 -8.62 -4.54
N ALA A 72 -1.45 -8.37 -3.62
CA ALA A 72 -1.50 -7.29 -2.65
C ALA A 72 -0.31 -6.34 -2.84
N ILE A 73 -0.52 -5.06 -2.52
CA ILE A 73 0.55 -4.06 -2.39
C ILE A 73 0.40 -3.35 -1.05
N ALA A 74 1.50 -3.20 -0.32
CA ALA A 74 1.53 -2.48 0.94
C ALA A 74 2.88 -1.79 1.13
N GLY A 75 2.87 -0.66 1.81
CA GLY A 75 4.10 0.07 2.12
C GLY A 75 3.93 1.03 3.28
N LEU A 76 5.06 1.57 3.75
CA LEU A 76 5.12 2.51 4.88
C LEU A 76 5.67 3.88 4.48
N SER A 77 5.19 4.96 5.10
CA SER A 77 5.69 6.32 4.86
C SER A 77 5.64 6.71 3.37
N MET A 78 6.79 6.96 2.74
CA MET A 78 6.92 7.12 1.29
C MET A 78 6.36 5.90 0.52
N GLY A 79 6.73 4.69 0.94
CA GLY A 79 6.22 3.44 0.38
C GLY A 79 4.72 3.24 0.59
N GLY A 80 4.16 3.85 1.65
CA GLY A 80 2.72 3.88 1.87
C GLY A 80 2.02 4.75 0.83
N GLY A 81 2.60 5.91 0.51
CA GLY A 81 2.15 6.76 -0.59
C GLY A 81 2.23 6.03 -1.94
N GLN A 82 3.36 5.39 -2.24
CA GLN A 82 3.54 4.59 -3.46
C GLN A 82 2.49 3.48 -3.55
N SER A 83 2.32 2.70 -2.48
CA SER A 83 1.35 1.61 -2.41
C SER A 83 -0.09 2.07 -2.66
N LEU A 84 -0.51 3.17 -2.00
CA LEU A 84 -1.85 3.73 -2.18
C LEU A 84 -2.06 4.26 -3.59
N THR A 85 -1.09 5.01 -4.13
CA THR A 85 -1.16 5.57 -5.49
C THR A 85 -1.18 4.46 -6.55
N ILE A 86 -0.20 3.56 -6.55
CA ILE A 86 -0.08 2.50 -7.56
C ILE A 86 -1.25 1.52 -7.42
N GLY A 87 -1.53 1.03 -6.21
CA GLY A 87 -2.57 0.03 -5.98
C GLY A 87 -3.96 0.49 -6.40
N LEU A 88 -4.33 1.74 -6.09
CA LEU A 88 -5.64 2.28 -6.47
C LEU A 88 -5.75 2.67 -7.95
N ASN A 89 -4.63 2.97 -8.61
CA ASN A 89 -4.62 3.20 -10.05
C ASN A 89 -4.50 1.91 -10.88
N HIS A 90 -4.14 0.77 -10.28
CA HIS A 90 -3.97 -0.53 -10.96
C HIS A 90 -4.83 -1.64 -10.36
N LEU A 91 -6.14 -1.39 -10.22
CA LEU A 91 -7.09 -2.37 -9.66
C LEU A 91 -7.34 -3.60 -10.55
N GLU A 92 -6.84 -3.59 -11.78
CA GLU A 92 -6.70 -4.79 -12.61
C GLU A 92 -5.56 -5.71 -12.17
N LEU A 93 -4.59 -5.18 -11.41
CA LEU A 93 -3.45 -5.93 -10.89
C LEU A 93 -3.52 -6.15 -9.38
N PHE A 94 -4.08 -5.24 -8.60
CA PHE A 94 -4.09 -5.30 -7.13
C PHE A 94 -5.50 -5.28 -6.55
N GLY A 95 -5.88 -6.35 -5.85
CA GLY A 95 -7.15 -6.44 -5.13
C GLY A 95 -7.04 -5.99 -3.67
N TRP A 96 -5.82 -5.94 -3.12
CA TRP A 96 -5.56 -5.67 -1.71
C TRP A 96 -4.51 -4.57 -1.57
N VAL A 97 -4.87 -3.43 -0.99
CA VAL A 97 -4.00 -2.26 -0.91
C VAL A 97 -3.84 -1.84 0.54
N GLY A 98 -2.58 -1.66 0.97
CA GLY A 98 -2.21 -1.28 2.34
C GLY A 98 -1.38 0.01 2.38
N GLY A 99 -1.73 0.93 3.27
CA GLY A 99 -0.96 2.16 3.52
C GLY A 99 -0.64 2.35 5.00
N PHE A 100 0.64 2.31 5.37
CA PHE A 100 1.12 2.41 6.76
C PHE A 100 1.77 3.77 6.98
N SER A 101 1.22 4.62 7.86
CA SER A 101 1.72 5.99 8.10
C SER A 101 2.03 6.73 6.79
N SER A 102 1.11 6.74 5.84
CA SER A 102 1.42 7.09 4.45
C SER A 102 1.54 8.60 4.25
N PHE A 103 2.42 9.00 3.32
CA PHE A 103 2.44 10.38 2.81
C PHE A 103 1.83 10.43 1.40
N VAL A 104 0.66 11.06 1.27
CA VAL A 104 0.00 11.34 -0.01
C VAL A 104 -0.25 12.84 -0.11
N ARG A 105 0.53 13.53 -0.95
CA ARG A 105 0.53 15.01 -1.02
C ARG A 105 -0.77 15.59 -1.58
N ASP A 106 -1.31 14.96 -2.61
CA ASP A 106 -2.50 15.43 -3.35
C ASP A 106 -3.40 14.22 -3.60
N PRO A 107 -4.23 13.82 -2.62
CA PRO A 107 -5.03 12.60 -2.70
C PRO A 107 -5.92 12.54 -3.93
N GLU A 108 -6.60 13.63 -4.29
CA GLU A 108 -7.48 13.67 -5.45
C GLU A 108 -6.75 13.31 -6.75
N ASN A 109 -5.60 13.93 -7.00
CA ASN A 109 -4.82 13.64 -8.20
C ASN A 109 -4.09 12.30 -8.11
N ALA A 110 -3.58 11.94 -6.92
CA ALA A 110 -2.81 10.71 -6.72
C ALA A 110 -3.65 9.45 -7.00
N VAL A 111 -4.95 9.45 -6.70
CA VAL A 111 -5.82 8.29 -6.89
C VAL A 111 -7.03 8.58 -7.78
N GLY A 112 -6.93 9.58 -8.66
CA GLY A 112 -8.04 10.07 -9.48
C GLY A 112 -8.77 8.98 -10.29
N LYS A 113 -8.05 7.97 -10.81
CA LYS A 113 -8.65 6.83 -11.53
C LYS A 113 -9.59 6.02 -10.64
N ALA A 114 -9.23 5.82 -9.37
CA ALA A 114 -10.07 5.12 -8.40
C ALA A 114 -11.30 5.95 -7.98
N LEU A 115 -11.14 7.28 -7.90
CA LEU A 115 -12.21 8.21 -7.53
C LEU A 115 -13.22 8.42 -8.66
N ALA A 116 -12.80 8.28 -9.93
CA ALA A 116 -13.65 8.53 -11.09
C ALA A 116 -14.88 7.61 -11.16
N ASN A 117 -14.78 6.38 -10.64
CA ASN A 117 -15.91 5.45 -10.55
C ASN A 117 -15.87 4.64 -9.24
N PRO A 118 -16.33 5.20 -8.11
CA PRO A 118 -16.22 4.56 -6.81
C PRO A 118 -16.99 3.23 -6.73
N LYS A 119 -18.10 3.10 -7.47
CA LYS A 119 -18.86 1.83 -7.55
C LYS A 119 -18.03 0.72 -8.18
N ALA A 120 -17.37 0.99 -9.30
CA ALA A 120 -16.48 0.03 -9.96
C ALA A 120 -15.24 -0.27 -9.10
N THR A 121 -14.63 0.77 -8.52
CA THR A 121 -13.51 0.65 -7.57
C THR A 121 -13.86 -0.28 -6.42
N ASN A 122 -15.00 -0.05 -5.76
CA ASN A 122 -15.47 -0.86 -4.64
C ASN A 122 -15.77 -2.31 -5.03
N LYS A 123 -16.14 -2.59 -6.28
CA LYS A 123 -16.35 -3.96 -6.78
C LYS A 123 -15.03 -4.70 -7.00
N LYS A 124 -13.98 -4.00 -7.44
CA LYS A 124 -12.66 -4.57 -7.72
C LYS A 124 -11.81 -4.74 -6.45
N LEU A 125 -11.85 -3.75 -5.55
CA LEU A 125 -11.14 -3.80 -4.27
C LEU A 125 -11.71 -4.88 -3.35
N LYS A 126 -10.84 -5.77 -2.87
CA LYS A 126 -11.12 -6.71 -1.78
C LYS A 126 -10.84 -6.08 -0.42
N LEU A 127 -9.79 -5.25 -0.33
CA LEU A 127 -9.43 -4.52 0.88
C LEU A 127 -8.62 -3.28 0.53
N LEU A 128 -8.97 -2.15 1.14
CA LEU A 128 -8.14 -0.96 1.25
C LEU A 128 -7.93 -0.68 2.73
N TRP A 129 -6.72 -0.90 3.24
CA TRP A 129 -6.40 -0.84 4.67
C TRP A 129 -5.37 0.26 4.93
N ILE A 130 -5.72 1.20 5.81
CA ILE A 130 -4.90 2.37 6.09
C ILE A 130 -4.74 2.47 7.60
N ALA A 131 -3.52 2.64 8.10
CA ALA A 131 -3.29 2.86 9.52
C ALA A 131 -2.21 3.89 9.76
N CYS A 132 -2.36 4.66 10.84
CA CYS A 132 -1.38 5.66 11.25
C CYS A 132 -1.37 5.81 12.78
N GLY A 133 -0.22 6.17 13.34
CA GLY A 133 -0.04 6.39 14.77
C GLY A 133 -0.58 7.77 15.17
N LYS A 134 -1.31 7.89 16.29
CA LYS A 134 -1.88 9.18 16.74
C LYS A 134 -0.82 10.26 16.99
N GLU A 135 0.40 9.86 17.34
CA GLU A 135 1.55 10.75 17.55
C GLU A 135 2.45 10.85 16.31
N ASP A 136 2.05 10.21 15.20
CA ASP A 136 2.76 10.29 13.94
C ASP A 136 2.54 11.66 13.27
N ARG A 137 3.63 12.29 12.83
CA ARG A 137 3.60 13.55 12.07
C ARG A 137 2.75 13.48 10.79
N LEU A 138 2.46 12.28 10.28
CA LEU A 138 1.64 12.04 9.09
C LEU A 138 0.18 11.70 9.40
N MET A 139 -0.27 11.80 10.66
CA MET A 139 -1.66 11.54 11.03
C MET A 139 -2.64 12.45 10.27
N GLU A 140 -2.35 13.76 10.20
CA GLU A 140 -3.22 14.69 9.48
C GLU A 140 -3.24 14.40 7.97
N ASN A 141 -2.11 14.03 7.39
CA ASN A 141 -2.06 13.60 5.98
C ASN A 141 -2.89 12.33 5.75
N SER A 142 -2.84 11.37 6.67
CA SER A 142 -3.67 10.16 6.62
C SER A 142 -5.17 10.49 6.70
N ARG A 143 -5.56 11.41 7.59
CA ARG A 143 -6.93 11.91 7.74
C ARG A 143 -7.45 12.62 6.48
N GLN A 144 -6.61 13.44 5.86
CA GLN A 144 -6.93 14.09 4.58
C GLN A 144 -7.18 13.06 3.48
N PHE A 145 -6.29 12.08 3.34
CA PHE A 145 -6.44 11.01 2.34
C PHE A 145 -7.74 10.22 2.52
N VAL A 146 -8.05 9.76 3.75
CA VAL A 146 -9.32 9.04 4.00
C VAL A 146 -10.54 9.95 3.86
N GLY A 147 -10.41 11.25 4.14
CA GLY A 147 -11.44 12.25 3.89
C GLY A 147 -11.82 12.33 2.40
N VAL A 148 -10.83 12.29 1.51
CA VAL A 148 -11.05 12.25 0.05
C VAL A 148 -11.71 10.96 -0.39
N LEU A 149 -11.29 9.81 0.14
CA LEU A 149 -11.95 8.53 -0.13
C LEU A 149 -13.42 8.54 0.31
N LYS A 150 -13.67 9.04 1.53
CA LYS A 150 -15.02 9.16 2.11
C LYS A 150 -15.91 10.05 1.28
N LYS A 151 -15.43 11.25 0.91
CA LYS A 151 -16.16 12.23 0.09
C LYS A 151 -16.60 11.64 -1.25
N ASN A 152 -15.78 10.77 -1.84
CA ASN A 152 -16.03 10.14 -3.13
C ASN A 152 -16.69 8.75 -3.02
N GLY A 153 -16.96 8.23 -1.82
CA GLY A 153 -17.63 6.94 -1.64
C GLY A 153 -16.78 5.71 -1.96
N VAL A 154 -15.45 5.81 -1.90
CA VAL A 154 -14.56 4.64 -1.96
C VAL A 154 -14.48 4.00 -0.58
N ARG A 155 -14.66 2.67 -0.50
CA ARG A 155 -14.61 1.92 0.76
C ARG A 155 -13.17 1.76 1.24
N TYR A 156 -12.97 1.94 2.53
CA TYR A 156 -11.67 1.79 3.18
C TYR A 156 -11.84 1.36 4.65
N ASP A 157 -10.83 0.68 5.19
CA ASP A 157 -10.66 0.40 6.61
C ASP A 157 -9.55 1.33 7.15
N PHE A 158 -9.89 2.29 8.00
CA PHE A 158 -8.91 3.22 8.59
C PHE A 158 -8.72 2.96 10.09
N ARG A 159 -7.46 2.88 10.54
CA ARG A 159 -7.09 2.65 11.94
C ARG A 159 -6.16 3.76 12.46
N GLU A 160 -6.64 4.49 13.44
CA GLU A 160 -5.78 5.33 14.28
C GLU A 160 -5.32 4.51 15.49
N THR A 161 -4.01 4.35 15.64
CA THR A 161 -3.42 3.51 16.69
C THR A 161 -2.47 4.30 17.58
N GLU A 162 -2.12 3.80 18.75
CA GLU A 162 -1.08 4.44 19.58
C GLU A 162 0.32 4.33 18.95
N GLY A 163 1.17 5.32 19.19
CA GLY A 163 2.56 5.37 18.72
C GLY A 163 2.82 6.42 17.63
N ASN A 164 4.09 6.53 17.25
CA ASN A 164 4.64 7.55 16.36
C ASN A 164 5.15 6.96 15.02
N HIS A 165 5.93 7.74 14.26
CA HIS A 165 6.46 7.36 12.94
C HIS A 165 7.66 6.40 13.05
N SER A 166 7.43 5.14 13.45
CA SER A 166 8.52 4.21 13.79
C SER A 166 8.26 2.75 13.41
N TRP A 167 9.36 2.00 13.30
CA TRP A 167 9.36 0.58 12.96
C TRP A 167 8.48 -0.31 13.84
N PRO A 168 8.44 -0.15 15.19
CA PRO A 168 7.54 -0.94 16.03
C PRO A 168 6.07 -0.83 15.61
N VAL A 169 5.64 0.37 15.19
CA VAL A 169 4.29 0.64 14.72
C VAL A 169 4.03 -0.08 13.39
N TRP A 170 4.94 0.01 12.42
CA TRP A 170 4.77 -0.65 11.11
C TRP A 170 4.84 -2.18 11.20
N ARG A 171 5.64 -2.72 12.11
CA ARG A 171 5.67 -4.17 12.40
C ARG A 171 4.33 -4.66 12.92
N ARG A 172 3.68 -3.90 13.80
CA ARG A 172 2.32 -4.20 14.26
C ARG A 172 1.33 -4.15 13.10
N TYR A 173 1.41 -3.13 12.24
CA TYR A 173 0.52 -3.03 11.07
C TYR A 173 0.67 -4.20 10.10
N LEU A 174 1.89 -4.64 9.81
CA LEU A 174 2.10 -5.86 9.02
C LEU A 174 1.44 -7.08 9.69
N ALA A 175 1.58 -7.21 11.02
CA ALA A 175 1.00 -8.31 11.78
C ALA A 175 -0.54 -8.28 11.80
N GLU A 176 -1.15 -7.11 11.69
CA GLU A 176 -2.61 -6.93 11.59
C GLU A 176 -3.15 -7.06 10.17
N PHE A 177 -2.37 -6.64 9.16
CA PHE A 177 -2.78 -6.61 7.76
C PHE A 177 -2.62 -7.96 7.07
N ALA A 178 -1.50 -8.66 7.27
CA ALA A 178 -1.20 -9.92 6.59
C ALA A 178 -2.28 -11.02 6.81
N PRO A 179 -2.87 -11.20 8.01
CA PRO A 179 -3.96 -12.14 8.22
C PRO A 179 -5.21 -11.89 7.36
N LEU A 180 -5.43 -10.64 6.93
CA LEU A 180 -6.61 -10.24 6.17
C LEU A 180 -6.48 -10.58 4.68
N LEU A 181 -5.27 -10.81 4.18
CA LEU A 181 -4.99 -10.99 2.76
C LEU A 181 -5.48 -12.34 2.24
N PHE A 182 -6.01 -12.32 1.01
CA PHE A 182 -6.40 -13.52 0.24
C PHE A 182 -7.43 -14.40 0.96
N GLN A 183 -8.21 -13.79 1.85
CA GLN A 183 -9.34 -14.43 2.51
C GLN A 183 -10.61 -14.27 1.68
N GLU A 184 -11.55 -15.19 1.83
CA GLU A 184 -12.91 -14.97 1.37
C GLU A 184 -13.54 -13.86 2.21
N ARG A 185 -13.88 -12.74 1.58
CA ARG A 185 -14.63 -11.64 2.21
C ARG A 185 -16.05 -11.67 1.66
N MET A 186 -17.02 -11.84 2.57
CA MET A 186 -18.47 -11.77 2.29
C MET A 186 -18.90 -10.35 1.94
#